data_AF-A0A0B2UU08-F1
#
_entry.id   AF-A0A0B2UU08-F1
#
_cell.length_a   1.000
_cell.length_b   1.000
_cell.length_c   1.000
_cell.angle_alpha   90.00
_cell.angle_beta   90.00
_cell.angle_gamma   90.00
#
_symmetry.space_group_name_H-M   'P 1'
#
loop_
_entity.id
_entity.type
_entity.pdbx_description
1 polymer ?
#
loop_
_entity_poly.entity_id
_entity_poly.type
_entity_poly.pdbx_seq_one_letter_code
_entity_poly.pdbx_strand_id
1 'polypeptide(L)'
;MGSFVFAESQIRQMTFEEVRMTANELSFAGIDVRNLLMMRCRWRNKRVREAIRFRPQSIGHLHLTNSSVDRLVLAMFFNTTHIQLQSTHIGELASTSSLRLRNVRRVEIADSTIRQWNSNALHNANRVKLFEVINSHIGNMVERGARNAHIERMSFTRTSMDRIGSLTFEKSRIDTLTWTECHIGAVAQNAFTNMVVQTILFSTNKFVSMATNCFAEMVVTNFLIVSSQIAQIGSSPFANAEVNNLTIHNNEFVCGDLSTIFFRLKSPTLIVTNNIFGCDANDCETNALLLSDSGQRSMPWHFEHNSCIGDQTNVCVREREWTEGNVRCRARHEIVECVCIDDTLMGIMPSTNASVMLIGDCSRLHLNAVATSTVASLHIYRAEVLEVDSLPPLLKTLQIFHSKIENIAENAFAHLSLKRMEMIATHVATVKRHAFRRSTMHSFILRDSTIAHVEHGAFADSTINYFFAESCKFYSVGDMWSRTKNISISESFVADVRPLLQSHTFCFHDSMTACACVSDEFNEKNTCESRTVTCASGGRSWNEDACSESAQESSNGRSSSITATITILIFESKITVLLPLYGLYRKLSAPYLLFLHFSLL
;
A
#
# COMPACT_ATOMS: atom_id res chain seq x y z
N MET A 1 6.44 -19.26 -48.09
CA MET A 1 6.69 -20.38 -47.18
C MET A 1 5.36 -20.82 -46.58
N GLY A 2 5.07 -22.13 -46.67
CA GLY A 2 3.88 -22.74 -46.08
C GLY A 2 4.04 -22.98 -44.57
N SER A 3 3.11 -23.72 -43.97
CA SER A 3 3.21 -24.11 -42.56
C SER A 3 4.24 -25.21 -42.40
N PHE A 4 4.90 -25.29 -41.23
CA PHE A 4 5.74 -26.43 -40.84
C PHE A 4 6.92 -26.74 -41.78
N VAL A 5 7.46 -25.73 -42.47
CA VAL A 5 8.54 -25.93 -43.47
C VAL A 5 9.78 -26.55 -42.85
N PHE A 6 10.05 -26.24 -41.58
CA PHE A 6 11.21 -26.73 -40.83
C PHE A 6 10.83 -27.69 -39.70
N ALA A 7 9.65 -28.31 -39.78
CA ALA A 7 9.22 -29.23 -38.74
C ALA A 7 10.19 -30.41 -38.63
N GLU A 8 10.47 -30.83 -37.40
CA GLU A 8 11.38 -31.94 -37.06
C GLU A 8 12.85 -31.69 -37.44
N SER A 9 13.19 -30.47 -37.85
CA SER A 9 14.58 -30.07 -38.09
C SER A 9 15.27 -29.67 -36.79
N GLN A 10 16.48 -30.19 -36.58
CA GLN A 10 17.41 -29.79 -35.53
C GLN A 10 18.57 -29.01 -36.16
N ILE A 11 18.62 -27.70 -35.90
CA ILE A 11 19.52 -26.80 -36.60
C ILE A 11 20.28 -25.98 -35.56
N ARG A 12 21.61 -25.95 -35.61
CA ARG A 12 22.38 -25.10 -34.68
C ARG A 12 22.12 -23.62 -34.92
N GLN A 13 22.12 -23.20 -36.18
CA GLN A 13 21.89 -21.81 -36.56
C GLN A 13 21.19 -21.76 -37.92
N MET A 14 20.15 -20.94 -38.01
CA MET A 14 19.44 -20.63 -39.25
C MET A 14 19.52 -19.13 -39.49
N THR A 15 20.02 -18.73 -40.66
CA THR A 15 20.20 -17.33 -41.03
C THR A 15 19.44 -17.03 -42.31
N PHE A 16 18.60 -16.00 -42.26
CA PHE A 16 18.00 -15.37 -43.44
C PHE A 16 18.65 -14.00 -43.61
N GLU A 17 19.22 -13.75 -44.79
CA GLU A 17 19.90 -12.50 -45.12
C GLU A 17 19.35 -11.95 -46.43
N GLU A 18 18.92 -10.67 -46.42
CA GLU A 18 18.41 -9.96 -47.60
C GLU A 18 17.19 -10.65 -48.26
N VAL A 19 16.42 -11.40 -47.46
CA VAL A 19 15.29 -12.18 -47.95
C VAL A 19 14.00 -11.37 -47.96
N ARG A 20 13.26 -11.42 -49.08
CA ARG A 20 11.85 -11.03 -49.13
C ARG A 20 10.97 -12.27 -48.97
N MET A 21 10.54 -12.55 -47.74
CA MET A 21 9.74 -13.73 -47.43
C MET A 21 8.26 -13.38 -47.31
N THR A 22 7.40 -14.17 -47.97
CA THR A 22 5.99 -14.27 -47.63
C THR A 22 5.79 -15.62 -46.95
N ALA A 23 5.57 -15.60 -45.64
CA ALA A 23 5.51 -16.78 -44.80
C ALA A 23 4.24 -16.74 -43.96
N ASN A 24 3.72 -17.88 -43.54
CA ASN A 24 2.61 -17.89 -42.58
C ASN A 24 3.12 -17.96 -41.14
N GLU A 25 2.24 -17.67 -40.19
CA GLU A 25 2.57 -17.65 -38.76
C GLU A 25 3.22 -18.96 -38.27
N LEU A 26 2.92 -20.10 -38.92
CA LEU A 26 3.37 -21.45 -38.56
C LEU A 26 4.64 -21.90 -39.30
N SER A 27 5.31 -21.03 -40.05
CA SER A 27 6.46 -21.44 -40.89
C SER A 27 7.61 -22.01 -40.06
N PHE A 28 7.78 -21.52 -38.83
CA PHE A 28 8.80 -21.98 -37.88
C PHE A 28 8.27 -22.97 -36.84
N ALA A 29 7.01 -23.39 -36.90
CA ALA A 29 6.48 -24.35 -35.93
C ALA A 29 7.13 -25.73 -36.13
N GLY A 30 7.54 -26.37 -35.03
CA GLY A 30 8.19 -27.70 -35.08
C GLY A 30 9.71 -27.69 -35.27
N ILE A 31 10.36 -26.52 -35.40
CA ILE A 31 11.82 -26.42 -35.48
C ILE A 31 12.45 -26.48 -34.08
N ASP A 32 13.62 -27.11 -33.98
CA ASP A 32 14.56 -26.97 -32.87
C ASP A 32 15.80 -26.23 -33.37
N VAL A 33 15.95 -24.96 -32.99
CA VAL A 33 17.07 -24.12 -33.43
C VAL A 33 17.69 -23.31 -32.30
N ARG A 34 19.02 -23.34 -32.16
CA ARG A 34 19.68 -22.53 -31.11
C ARG A 34 19.67 -21.04 -31.44
N ASN A 35 19.95 -20.66 -32.68
CA ASN A 35 19.94 -19.26 -33.13
C ASN A 35 19.18 -19.11 -34.45
N LEU A 36 18.11 -18.31 -34.47
CA LEU A 36 17.40 -17.91 -35.67
C LEU A 36 17.68 -16.42 -35.94
N LEU A 37 18.46 -16.14 -36.97
CA LEU A 37 18.91 -14.80 -37.35
C LEU A 37 18.20 -14.34 -38.61
N MET A 38 17.63 -13.14 -38.60
CA MET A 38 17.04 -12.50 -39.76
C MET A 38 17.64 -11.10 -39.93
N MET A 39 18.40 -10.91 -41.00
CA MET A 39 19.15 -9.68 -41.26
C MET A 39 18.66 -9.06 -42.57
N ARG A 40 18.35 -7.76 -42.58
CA ARG A 40 17.92 -7.05 -43.79
C ARG A 40 16.72 -7.69 -44.50
N CYS A 41 15.84 -8.35 -43.74
CA CYS A 41 14.73 -9.13 -44.29
C CYS A 41 13.44 -8.30 -44.42
N ARG A 42 12.62 -8.60 -45.42
CA ARG A 42 11.22 -8.15 -45.50
C ARG A 42 10.30 -9.34 -45.34
N TRP A 43 9.63 -9.43 -44.21
CA TRP A 43 8.72 -10.52 -43.86
C TRP A 43 7.26 -10.06 -43.94
N ARG A 44 6.52 -10.66 -44.87
CA ARG A 44 5.07 -10.61 -44.94
C ARG A 44 4.46 -11.85 -44.29
N ASN A 45 3.91 -11.70 -43.09
CA ASN A 45 3.39 -12.77 -42.26
C ASN A 45 1.87 -12.94 -42.45
N LYS A 46 1.49 -14.01 -43.14
CA LYS A 46 0.08 -14.35 -43.41
C LYS A 46 -0.56 -15.02 -42.19
N ARG A 47 -1.70 -14.46 -41.76
CA ARG A 47 -2.56 -15.04 -40.71
C ARG A 47 -3.06 -16.42 -41.11
N VAL A 48 -3.05 -17.36 -40.15
CA VAL A 48 -3.64 -18.69 -40.32
C VAL A 48 -5.05 -18.70 -39.70
N ARG A 49 -6.06 -19.17 -40.44
CA ARG A 49 -7.48 -19.10 -40.03
C ARG A 49 -7.90 -20.20 -39.04
N GLU A 50 -7.18 -21.33 -38.97
CA GLU A 50 -7.53 -22.47 -38.13
C GLU A 50 -6.30 -23.09 -37.46
N ALA A 51 -6.40 -23.38 -36.16
CA ALA A 51 -5.34 -23.98 -35.37
C ALA A 51 -5.36 -25.51 -35.51
N ILE A 52 -4.47 -26.02 -36.35
CA ILE A 52 -4.11 -27.44 -36.45
C ILE A 52 -3.17 -27.79 -35.28
N ARG A 53 -3.19 -29.06 -34.82
CA ARG A 53 -2.29 -29.62 -33.79
C ARG A 53 -0.90 -28.97 -33.82
N PHE A 54 -0.54 -28.27 -32.76
CA PHE A 54 0.75 -27.58 -32.66
C PHE A 54 1.88 -28.57 -32.41
N ARG A 55 2.91 -28.52 -33.26
CA ARG A 55 4.17 -29.22 -33.02
C ARG A 55 5.02 -28.41 -32.05
N PRO A 56 5.68 -29.05 -31.06
CA PRO A 56 6.58 -28.36 -30.15
C PRO A 56 7.71 -27.70 -30.95
N GLN A 57 7.97 -26.43 -30.64
CA GLN A 57 9.08 -25.65 -31.19
C GLN A 57 10.12 -25.45 -30.08
N SER A 58 11.38 -25.27 -30.40
CA SER A 58 12.37 -24.65 -29.50
C SER A 58 13.25 -23.69 -30.29
N ILE A 59 13.30 -22.43 -29.85
CA ILE A 59 14.23 -21.44 -30.41
C ILE A 59 15.06 -20.91 -29.24
N GLY A 60 16.38 -21.09 -29.25
CA GLY A 60 17.22 -20.50 -28.21
C GLY A 60 17.10 -18.98 -28.25
N HIS A 61 17.58 -18.39 -29.34
CA HIS A 61 17.60 -16.96 -29.58
C HIS A 61 17.01 -16.62 -30.95
N LEU A 62 16.04 -15.73 -30.98
CA LEU A 62 15.51 -15.10 -32.19
C LEU A 62 16.07 -13.68 -32.28
N HIS A 63 16.80 -13.38 -33.36
CA HIS A 63 17.35 -12.05 -33.60
C HIS A 63 16.90 -11.52 -34.96
N LEU A 64 16.13 -10.43 -34.96
CA LEU A 64 15.77 -9.68 -36.16
C LEU A 64 16.55 -8.36 -36.14
N THR A 65 17.31 -8.08 -37.19
CA THR A 65 18.07 -6.83 -37.32
C THR A 65 17.85 -6.20 -38.69
N ASN A 66 17.69 -4.87 -38.73
CA ASN A 66 17.51 -4.08 -39.96
C ASN A 66 16.39 -4.63 -40.87
N SER A 67 15.31 -5.15 -40.27
CA SER A 67 14.29 -5.91 -40.96
C SER A 67 12.92 -5.22 -40.89
N SER A 68 11.99 -5.61 -41.76
CA SER A 68 10.60 -5.17 -41.70
C SER A 68 9.66 -6.37 -41.60
N VAL A 69 8.76 -6.37 -40.62
CA VAL A 69 7.74 -7.39 -40.43
C VAL A 69 6.38 -6.70 -40.44
N ASP A 70 5.49 -7.05 -41.36
CA ASP A 70 4.13 -6.45 -41.41
C ASP A 70 3.29 -6.82 -40.19
N ARG A 71 3.41 -8.06 -39.71
CA ARG A 71 2.65 -8.62 -38.58
C ARG A 71 3.52 -9.57 -37.76
N LEU A 72 3.86 -9.17 -36.54
CA LEU A 72 4.63 -9.98 -35.59
C LEU A 72 3.72 -10.53 -34.50
N VAL A 73 3.65 -11.86 -34.37
CA VAL A 73 2.89 -12.53 -33.31
C VAL A 73 3.86 -13.21 -32.37
N LEU A 74 4.17 -12.57 -31.23
CA LEU A 74 5.16 -13.10 -30.28
C LEU A 74 4.81 -14.50 -29.77
N ALA A 75 3.51 -14.78 -29.58
CA ALA A 75 3.05 -16.09 -29.12
C ALA A 75 3.36 -17.25 -30.10
N MET A 76 3.73 -16.97 -31.36
CA MET A 76 4.24 -18.00 -32.28
C MET A 76 5.59 -18.56 -31.85
N PHE A 77 6.33 -17.78 -31.06
CA PHE A 77 7.64 -18.08 -30.53
C PHE A 77 7.53 -18.60 -29.09
N PHE A 78 6.47 -19.36 -28.79
CA PHE A 78 6.02 -19.74 -27.43
C PHE A 78 7.08 -20.45 -26.58
N ASN A 79 8.08 -21.08 -27.20
CA ASN A 79 9.21 -21.73 -26.54
C ASN A 79 10.57 -21.13 -26.97
N THR A 80 10.61 -19.80 -27.10
CA THR A 80 11.83 -19.07 -27.38
C THR A 80 12.43 -18.53 -26.10
N THR A 81 13.73 -18.58 -25.84
CA THR A 81 14.26 -18.04 -24.57
C THR A 81 14.47 -16.52 -24.61
N HIS A 82 14.98 -16.02 -25.74
CA HIS A 82 15.29 -14.61 -25.96
C HIS A 82 14.84 -14.19 -27.37
N ILE A 83 14.06 -13.11 -27.45
CA ILE A 83 13.65 -12.44 -28.69
C ILE A 83 14.28 -11.05 -28.70
N GLN A 84 15.16 -10.78 -29.66
CA GLN A 84 15.84 -9.50 -29.84
C GLN A 84 15.46 -8.90 -31.20
N LEU A 85 14.90 -7.70 -31.19
CA LEU A 85 14.49 -6.96 -32.39
C LEU A 85 15.26 -5.63 -32.40
N GLN A 86 16.17 -5.47 -33.34
CA GLN A 86 17.01 -4.27 -33.46
C GLN A 86 16.75 -3.60 -34.81
N SER A 87 16.61 -2.27 -34.82
CA SER A 87 16.44 -1.50 -36.07
C SER A 87 15.35 -2.07 -36.98
N THR A 88 14.24 -2.51 -36.39
CA THR A 88 13.19 -3.28 -37.06
C THR A 88 11.90 -2.47 -37.18
N HIS A 89 11.27 -2.51 -38.35
CA HIS A 89 9.93 -1.96 -38.57
C HIS A 89 8.86 -3.05 -38.38
N ILE A 90 8.02 -2.91 -37.37
CA ILE A 90 6.92 -3.81 -37.04
C ILE A 90 5.61 -3.10 -37.38
N GLY A 91 4.93 -3.57 -38.43
CA GLY A 91 3.65 -2.99 -38.86
C GLY A 91 2.55 -3.20 -37.82
N GLU A 92 2.49 -4.39 -37.23
CA GLU A 92 1.54 -4.74 -36.17
C GLU A 92 2.16 -5.76 -35.20
N LEU A 93 2.19 -5.44 -33.90
CA LEU A 93 2.35 -6.45 -32.86
C LEU A 93 0.98 -7.08 -32.60
N ALA A 94 0.83 -8.33 -32.99
CA ALA A 94 -0.46 -8.98 -33.12
C ALA A 94 -0.68 -10.12 -32.13
N SER A 95 -1.96 -10.41 -31.89
CA SER A 95 -2.40 -11.55 -31.10
C SER A 95 -2.74 -12.76 -31.96
N THR A 96 -2.76 -13.92 -31.29
CA THR A 96 -3.33 -15.16 -31.79
C THR A 96 -4.13 -15.81 -30.65
N SER A 97 -5.32 -16.32 -30.95
CA SER A 97 -6.18 -16.97 -29.95
C SER A 97 -5.70 -18.38 -29.57
N SER A 98 -4.85 -18.97 -30.41
CA SER A 98 -4.49 -20.39 -30.34
C SER A 98 -3.20 -20.68 -29.58
N LEU A 99 -2.39 -19.65 -29.30
CA LEU A 99 -1.09 -19.79 -28.64
C LEU A 99 -0.91 -18.76 -27.54
N ARG A 100 -0.08 -19.13 -26.55
CA ARG A 100 0.32 -18.28 -25.43
C ARG A 100 1.84 -18.31 -25.33
N LEU A 101 2.44 -17.20 -24.90
CA LEU A 101 3.86 -17.18 -24.53
C LEU A 101 4.04 -18.07 -23.29
N ARG A 102 4.86 -19.12 -23.38
CA ARG A 102 5.06 -20.08 -22.28
C ARG A 102 6.46 -20.03 -21.68
N ASN A 103 7.51 -19.89 -22.51
CA ASN A 103 8.90 -19.93 -22.05
C ASN A 103 9.75 -18.75 -22.56
N VAL A 104 9.11 -17.68 -23.06
CA VAL A 104 9.81 -16.44 -23.41
C VAL A 104 10.26 -15.75 -22.14
N ARG A 105 11.58 -15.73 -21.91
CA ARG A 105 12.17 -15.08 -20.72
C ARG A 105 12.45 -13.61 -20.99
N ARG A 106 12.98 -13.28 -22.17
CA ARG A 106 13.41 -11.91 -22.51
C ARG A 106 12.90 -11.52 -23.90
N VAL A 107 12.31 -10.34 -23.99
CA VAL A 107 11.95 -9.66 -25.24
C VAL A 107 12.59 -8.29 -25.21
N GLU A 108 13.44 -8.00 -26.19
CA GLU A 108 14.11 -6.71 -26.36
C GLU A 108 13.76 -6.12 -27.71
N ILE A 109 13.37 -4.85 -27.72
CA ILE A 109 13.04 -4.10 -28.91
C ILE A 109 13.84 -2.80 -28.87
N ALA A 110 14.88 -2.68 -29.69
CA ALA A 110 15.78 -1.54 -29.70
C ALA A 110 15.78 -0.85 -31.06
N ASP A 111 15.87 0.48 -31.08
CA ASP A 111 16.01 1.30 -32.29
C ASP A 111 14.92 1.02 -33.34
N SER A 112 13.72 0.65 -32.90
CA SER A 112 12.69 0.03 -33.73
C SER A 112 11.41 0.86 -33.76
N THR A 113 10.53 0.56 -34.72
CA THR A 113 9.21 1.20 -34.80
C THR A 113 8.12 0.13 -34.76
N ILE A 114 7.17 0.26 -33.83
CA ILE A 114 5.95 -0.55 -33.76
C ILE A 114 4.79 0.36 -34.14
N ARG A 115 4.30 0.26 -35.38
CA ARG A 115 3.22 1.15 -35.85
C ARG A 115 1.94 0.95 -35.02
N GLN A 116 1.60 -0.30 -34.70
CA GLN A 116 0.42 -0.61 -33.89
C GLN A 116 0.64 -1.83 -33.03
N TRP A 117 0.26 -1.74 -31.76
CA TRP A 117 0.23 -2.84 -30.82
C TRP A 117 -1.23 -3.22 -30.60
N ASN A 118 -1.65 -4.32 -31.22
CA ASN A 118 -3.04 -4.77 -31.29
C ASN A 118 -3.54 -5.38 -29.98
N SER A 119 -4.87 -5.46 -29.86
CA SER A 119 -5.55 -6.09 -28.73
C SER A 119 -5.04 -7.50 -28.50
N ASN A 120 -4.81 -7.82 -27.22
CA ASN A 120 -4.36 -9.11 -26.73
C ASN A 120 -2.98 -9.55 -27.22
N ALA A 121 -2.14 -8.65 -27.75
CA ALA A 121 -0.83 -9.05 -28.29
C ALA A 121 0.09 -9.66 -27.23
N LEU A 122 -0.02 -9.24 -25.96
CA LEU A 122 0.64 -9.89 -24.82
C LEU A 122 -0.34 -10.62 -23.88
N HIS A 123 -1.50 -11.04 -24.39
CA HIS A 123 -2.49 -11.71 -23.56
C HIS A 123 -1.97 -13.03 -22.98
N ASN A 124 -2.08 -13.19 -21.66
CA ASN A 124 -1.51 -14.33 -20.93
C ASN A 124 -0.03 -14.55 -21.27
N ALA A 125 0.73 -13.46 -21.46
CA ALA A 125 2.17 -13.52 -21.51
C ALA A 125 2.69 -13.94 -20.14
N ASN A 126 2.68 -15.23 -19.87
CA ASN A 126 3.03 -15.80 -18.58
C ASN A 126 4.50 -16.22 -18.64
N ARG A 127 5.30 -15.76 -17.67
CA ARG A 127 6.74 -16.07 -17.51
C ARG A 127 7.70 -15.23 -18.36
N VAL A 128 7.26 -14.08 -18.88
CA VAL A 128 8.21 -13.08 -19.41
C VAL A 128 8.88 -12.41 -18.23
N LYS A 129 10.20 -12.61 -18.10
CA LYS A 129 11.00 -11.97 -17.05
C LYS A 129 11.29 -10.51 -17.40
N LEU A 130 11.61 -10.25 -18.66
CA LEU A 130 11.95 -8.92 -19.13
C LEU A 130 11.28 -8.65 -20.49
N PHE A 131 10.48 -7.59 -20.55
CA PHE A 131 9.99 -6.99 -21.77
C PHE A 131 10.52 -5.55 -21.84
N GLU A 132 11.44 -5.28 -22.75
CA GLU A 132 12.17 -4.03 -22.80
C GLU A 132 12.08 -3.39 -24.20
N VAL A 133 11.79 -2.09 -24.22
CA VAL A 133 11.70 -1.28 -25.44
C VAL A 133 12.60 -0.05 -25.28
N ILE A 134 13.60 0.10 -26.14
CA ILE A 134 14.64 1.14 -26.02
C ILE A 134 14.73 1.94 -27.32
N ASN A 135 14.85 3.26 -27.20
CA ASN A 135 15.11 4.17 -28.33
C ASN A 135 14.18 3.91 -29.53
N SER A 136 12.91 3.68 -29.24
CA SER A 136 11.95 3.18 -30.23
C SER A 136 10.74 4.11 -30.34
N HIS A 137 9.92 3.87 -31.35
CA HIS A 137 8.62 4.52 -31.50
C HIS A 137 7.52 3.47 -31.50
N ILE A 138 6.51 3.67 -30.67
CA ILE A 138 5.27 2.89 -30.67
C ILE A 138 4.17 3.85 -31.10
N GLY A 139 3.39 3.50 -32.14
CA GLY A 139 2.23 4.31 -32.50
C GLY A 139 1.13 4.12 -31.45
N ASN A 140 0.14 3.28 -31.77
CA ASN A 140 -0.98 3.03 -30.87
C ASN A 140 -0.85 1.69 -30.13
N MET A 141 -0.84 1.73 -28.80
CA MET A 141 -1.20 0.57 -27.97
C MET A 141 -2.71 0.55 -27.84
N VAL A 142 -3.37 -0.29 -28.64
CA VAL A 142 -4.84 -0.29 -28.69
C VAL A 142 -5.44 -0.99 -27.47
N GLU A 143 -6.77 -0.92 -27.34
CA GLU A 143 -7.51 -1.48 -26.22
C GLU A 143 -7.10 -2.94 -25.92
N ARG A 144 -6.81 -3.25 -24.65
CA ARG A 144 -6.42 -4.60 -24.18
C ARG A 144 -5.10 -5.12 -24.75
N GLY A 145 -4.18 -4.27 -25.20
CA GLY A 145 -2.90 -4.69 -25.79
C GLY A 145 -2.06 -5.64 -24.93
N ALA A 146 -2.07 -5.46 -23.60
CA ALA A 146 -1.35 -6.25 -22.60
C ALA A 146 -2.26 -6.83 -21.50
N ARG A 147 -3.54 -7.03 -21.80
CA ARG A 147 -4.53 -7.56 -20.86
C ARG A 147 -4.13 -8.94 -20.32
N ASN A 148 -4.26 -9.15 -19.01
CA ASN A 148 -3.90 -10.40 -18.32
C ASN A 148 -2.43 -10.83 -18.54
N ALA A 149 -1.53 -9.91 -18.91
CA ALA A 149 -0.10 -10.22 -18.98
C ALA A 149 0.48 -10.45 -17.58
N HIS A 150 1.45 -11.36 -17.45
CA HIS A 150 2.17 -11.66 -16.21
C HIS A 150 3.68 -11.53 -16.44
N ILE A 151 4.21 -10.34 -16.17
CA ILE A 151 5.56 -9.94 -16.58
C ILE A 151 6.34 -9.45 -15.36
N GLU A 152 7.53 -9.99 -15.10
CA GLU A 152 8.34 -9.58 -13.94
C GLU A 152 8.81 -8.13 -14.11
N ARG A 153 9.45 -7.79 -15.23
CA ARG A 153 9.88 -6.43 -15.55
C ARG A 153 9.46 -6.00 -16.94
N MET A 154 8.75 -4.87 -17.03
CA MET A 154 8.43 -4.18 -18.26
C MET A 154 9.05 -2.79 -18.27
N SER A 155 9.89 -2.50 -19.26
CA SER A 155 10.64 -1.23 -19.32
C SER A 155 10.55 -0.57 -20.68
N PHE A 156 10.38 0.75 -20.68
CA PHE A 156 10.49 1.57 -21.87
C PHE A 156 11.44 2.72 -21.58
N THR A 157 12.45 2.89 -22.43
CA THR A 157 13.48 3.90 -22.25
C THR A 157 13.67 4.68 -23.54
N ARG A 158 13.70 6.01 -23.47
CA ARG A 158 13.87 6.90 -24.64
C ARG A 158 12.91 6.54 -25.77
N THR A 159 11.68 6.20 -25.43
CA THR A 159 10.69 5.68 -26.38
C THR A 159 9.53 6.67 -26.52
N SER A 160 9.09 6.92 -27.75
CA SER A 160 7.88 7.70 -28.01
C SER A 160 6.68 6.79 -28.20
N MET A 161 5.53 7.17 -27.64
CA MET A 161 4.25 6.48 -27.76
C MET A 161 3.17 7.47 -28.18
N ASP A 162 2.46 7.25 -29.29
CA ASP A 162 1.38 8.16 -29.68
C ASP A 162 0.21 8.04 -28.68
N ARG A 163 -0.17 6.81 -28.34
CA ARG A 163 -1.30 6.56 -27.44
C ARG A 163 -1.20 5.23 -26.69
N ILE A 164 -1.55 5.27 -25.42
CA ILE A 164 -1.93 4.12 -24.59
C ILE A 164 -3.45 4.07 -24.51
N GLY A 165 -4.04 3.05 -25.11
CA GLY A 165 -5.49 2.85 -25.20
C GLY A 165 -6.14 2.48 -23.88
N SER A 166 -7.47 2.50 -23.84
CA SER A 166 -8.25 2.09 -22.67
C SER A 166 -8.03 0.61 -22.38
N LEU A 167 -8.09 0.20 -21.12
CA LEU A 167 -7.95 -1.20 -20.70
C LEU A 167 -6.65 -1.89 -21.20
N THR A 168 -5.62 -1.13 -21.62
CA THR A 168 -4.40 -1.69 -22.20
C THR A 168 -3.75 -2.71 -21.27
N PHE A 169 -3.71 -2.39 -19.97
CA PHE A 169 -3.11 -3.21 -18.92
C PHE A 169 -4.17 -3.86 -18.01
N GLU A 170 -5.42 -3.98 -18.45
CA GLU A 170 -6.52 -4.54 -17.64
C GLU A 170 -6.13 -5.90 -17.06
N LYS A 171 -6.24 -6.04 -15.73
CA LYS A 171 -5.99 -7.30 -14.99
C LYS A 171 -4.58 -7.88 -15.22
N SER A 172 -3.64 -7.07 -15.69
CA SER A 172 -2.24 -7.49 -15.79
C SER A 172 -1.59 -7.52 -14.41
N ARG A 173 -0.59 -8.39 -14.26
CA ARG A 173 0.31 -8.47 -13.11
C ARG A 173 1.72 -8.17 -13.60
N ILE A 174 2.27 -7.03 -13.21
CA ILE A 174 3.63 -6.65 -13.56
C ILE A 174 4.39 -6.38 -12.28
N ASP A 175 5.54 -6.99 -12.01
CA ASP A 175 6.24 -6.69 -10.74
C ASP A 175 6.85 -5.28 -10.80
N THR A 176 7.55 -4.96 -11.89
CA THR A 176 8.15 -3.63 -12.12
C THR A 176 7.79 -3.07 -13.49
N LEU A 177 7.12 -1.91 -13.53
CA LEU A 177 6.84 -1.14 -14.74
C LEU A 177 7.62 0.18 -14.71
N THR A 178 8.51 0.40 -15.68
CA THR A 178 9.35 1.62 -15.74
C THR A 178 9.21 2.32 -17.08
N TRP A 179 8.95 3.63 -17.05
CA TRP A 179 9.11 4.52 -18.21
C TRP A 179 10.13 5.59 -17.88
N THR A 180 11.18 5.67 -18.69
CA THR A 180 12.27 6.62 -18.51
C THR A 180 12.54 7.38 -19.79
N GLU A 181 12.60 8.71 -19.71
CA GLU A 181 12.88 9.58 -20.87
C GLU A 181 11.92 9.35 -22.05
N CYS A 182 10.65 9.01 -21.78
CA CYS A 182 9.66 8.71 -22.79
C CYS A 182 8.82 9.95 -23.15
N HIS A 183 8.30 9.97 -24.39
CA HIS A 183 7.30 10.95 -24.83
C HIS A 183 5.99 10.22 -25.13
N ILE A 184 4.93 10.52 -24.39
CA ILE A 184 3.67 9.79 -24.44
C ILE A 184 2.57 10.78 -24.81
N GLY A 185 1.96 10.62 -25.99
CA GLY A 185 0.94 11.53 -26.50
C GLY A 185 -0.35 11.48 -25.66
N ALA A 186 -1.00 10.33 -25.60
CA ALA A 186 -2.23 10.21 -24.82
C ALA A 186 -2.30 8.92 -23.99
N VAL A 187 -2.66 9.04 -22.72
CA VAL A 187 -3.08 7.93 -21.87
C VAL A 187 -4.59 7.95 -21.75
N ALA A 188 -5.27 6.95 -22.30
CA ALA A 188 -6.72 6.88 -22.29
C ALA A 188 -7.29 6.51 -20.89
N GLN A 189 -8.59 6.74 -20.73
CA GLN A 189 -9.33 6.37 -19.53
C GLN A 189 -9.19 4.87 -19.24
N ASN A 190 -9.06 4.52 -17.96
CA ASN A 190 -8.96 3.15 -17.46
C ASN A 190 -7.84 2.33 -18.12
N ALA A 191 -6.76 2.97 -18.61
CA ALA A 191 -5.65 2.26 -19.24
C ALA A 191 -5.02 1.20 -18.32
N PHE A 192 -5.01 1.46 -17.00
CA PHE A 192 -4.40 0.62 -15.96
C PHE A 192 -5.42 -0.03 -15.01
N THR A 193 -6.70 -0.08 -15.38
CA THR A 193 -7.74 -0.57 -14.46
C THR A 193 -7.51 -2.01 -14.01
N ASN A 194 -7.71 -2.27 -12.71
CA ASN A 194 -7.52 -3.58 -12.10
C ASN A 194 -6.13 -4.20 -12.33
N MET A 195 -5.13 -3.38 -12.67
CA MET A 195 -3.74 -3.81 -12.75
C MET A 195 -3.18 -4.00 -11.34
N VAL A 196 -2.35 -5.04 -11.16
CA VAL A 196 -1.61 -5.27 -9.92
C VAL A 196 -0.12 -5.14 -10.20
N VAL A 197 0.57 -4.28 -9.47
CA VAL A 197 2.01 -4.05 -9.66
C VAL A 197 2.74 -3.74 -8.37
N GLN A 198 3.97 -4.22 -8.23
CA GLN A 198 4.77 -3.88 -7.05
C GLN A 198 5.31 -2.47 -7.20
N THR A 199 5.99 -2.16 -8.31
CA THR A 199 6.61 -0.85 -8.53
C THR A 199 6.27 -0.28 -9.90
N ILE A 200 5.76 0.95 -9.91
CA ILE A 200 5.68 1.81 -11.09
C ILE A 200 6.66 2.96 -10.92
N LEU A 201 7.51 3.21 -11.92
CA LEU A 201 8.39 4.37 -11.98
C LEU A 201 8.23 5.09 -13.31
N PHE A 202 7.76 6.34 -13.25
CA PHE A 202 7.79 7.28 -14.37
C PHE A 202 8.85 8.33 -14.08
N SER A 203 9.94 8.33 -14.84
CA SER A 203 11.06 9.23 -14.64
C SER A 203 11.39 10.01 -15.91
N THR A 204 11.48 11.34 -15.81
CA THR A 204 11.92 12.19 -16.94
C THR A 204 11.03 12.04 -18.17
N ASN A 205 9.74 11.81 -17.98
CA ASN A 205 8.80 11.59 -19.08
C ASN A 205 8.09 12.89 -19.47
N LYS A 206 7.60 12.94 -20.71
CA LYS A 206 6.70 13.97 -21.20
C LYS A 206 5.37 13.34 -21.59
N PHE A 207 4.32 13.63 -20.83
CA PHE A 207 2.96 13.21 -21.15
C PHE A 207 2.20 14.40 -21.75
N VAL A 208 1.70 14.28 -22.97
CA VAL A 208 0.88 15.34 -23.58
C VAL A 208 -0.51 15.35 -22.96
N SER A 209 -1.12 14.19 -22.73
CA SER A 209 -2.40 14.09 -22.02
C SER A 209 -2.56 12.79 -21.24
N MET A 210 -3.10 12.91 -20.02
CA MET A 210 -3.63 11.80 -19.22
C MET A 210 -5.13 12.01 -19.05
N ALA A 211 -5.95 11.08 -19.55
CA ALA A 211 -7.40 11.17 -19.44
C ALA A 211 -7.89 10.91 -18.01
N THR A 212 -9.16 11.27 -17.76
CA THR A 212 -9.89 10.94 -16.53
C THR A 212 -9.76 9.46 -16.16
N ASN A 213 -9.58 9.16 -14.88
CA ASN A 213 -9.53 7.79 -14.34
C ASN A 213 -8.47 6.88 -15.01
N CYS A 214 -7.38 7.42 -15.55
CA CYS A 214 -6.39 6.62 -16.28
C CYS A 214 -5.77 5.51 -15.40
N PHE A 215 -5.59 5.77 -14.10
CA PHE A 215 -5.05 4.85 -13.08
C PHE A 215 -6.11 4.32 -12.11
N ALA A 216 -7.40 4.39 -12.44
CA ALA A 216 -8.46 3.99 -11.53
C ALA A 216 -8.42 2.48 -11.19
N GLU A 217 -8.77 2.12 -9.96
CA GLU A 217 -8.90 0.72 -9.48
C GLU A 217 -7.63 -0.15 -9.61
N MET A 218 -6.45 0.44 -9.81
CA MET A 218 -5.19 -0.32 -9.77
C MET A 218 -4.76 -0.59 -8.33
N VAL A 219 -3.93 -1.62 -8.14
CA VAL A 219 -3.29 -1.95 -6.87
C VAL A 219 -1.78 -1.88 -7.04
N VAL A 220 -1.14 -0.94 -6.36
CA VAL A 220 0.30 -0.66 -6.48
C VAL A 220 0.96 -0.60 -5.11
N THR A 221 2.16 -1.20 -4.96
CA THR A 221 2.92 -1.02 -3.71
C THR A 221 3.65 0.34 -3.72
N ASN A 222 4.50 0.59 -4.71
CA ASN A 222 5.24 1.84 -4.86
C ASN A 222 4.94 2.46 -6.22
N PHE A 223 4.45 3.70 -6.25
CA PHE A 223 4.27 4.46 -7.48
C PHE A 223 5.05 5.77 -7.37
N LEU A 224 6.08 5.91 -8.20
CA LEU A 224 6.92 7.09 -8.29
C LEU A 224 6.70 7.80 -9.64
N ILE A 225 6.38 9.08 -9.58
CA ILE A 225 6.38 10.00 -10.72
C ILE A 225 7.42 11.06 -10.42
N VAL A 226 8.51 11.08 -11.18
CA VAL A 226 9.70 11.87 -10.87
C VAL A 226 10.15 12.65 -12.10
N SER A 227 10.49 13.93 -11.93
CA SER A 227 11.14 14.75 -12.97
C SER A 227 10.38 14.78 -14.30
N SER A 228 9.06 14.59 -14.27
CA SER A 228 8.22 14.44 -15.47
C SER A 228 7.38 15.69 -15.73
N GLN A 229 7.07 15.92 -17.01
CA GLN A 229 6.18 16.98 -17.46
C GLN A 229 4.86 16.37 -17.91
N ILE A 230 3.76 16.82 -17.34
CA ILE A 230 2.39 16.37 -17.64
C ILE A 230 1.63 17.59 -18.13
N ALA A 231 1.45 17.69 -19.45
CA ALA A 231 0.85 18.88 -20.06
C ALA A 231 -0.65 19.00 -19.74
N GLN A 232 -1.39 17.88 -19.75
CA GLN A 232 -2.80 17.86 -19.37
C GLN A 232 -3.12 16.63 -18.52
N ILE A 233 -3.78 16.86 -17.36
CA ILE A 233 -4.31 15.78 -16.52
C ILE A 233 -5.84 15.88 -16.37
N GLY A 234 -6.53 14.77 -16.63
CA GLY A 234 -7.97 14.65 -16.46
C GLY A 234 -8.36 14.44 -15.00
N SER A 235 -9.67 14.46 -14.76
CA SER A 235 -10.24 14.33 -13.42
C SER A 235 -9.99 12.95 -12.78
N SER A 236 -9.84 12.93 -11.45
CA SER A 236 -9.77 11.73 -10.62
C SER A 236 -8.86 10.61 -11.18
N PRO A 237 -7.60 10.91 -11.57
CA PRO A 237 -6.73 9.95 -12.24
C PRO A 237 -6.54 8.66 -11.43
N PHE A 238 -6.55 8.77 -10.09
CA PHE A 238 -6.36 7.67 -9.14
C PHE A 238 -7.66 7.18 -8.48
N ALA A 239 -8.83 7.41 -9.08
CA ALA A 239 -10.11 7.05 -8.48
C ALA A 239 -10.14 5.59 -7.98
N ASN A 240 -10.34 5.40 -6.69
CA ASN A 240 -10.36 4.10 -6.00
C ASN A 240 -9.07 3.27 -6.14
N ALA A 241 -7.97 3.84 -6.64
CA ALA A 241 -6.69 3.17 -6.70
C ALA A 241 -6.15 2.91 -5.29
N GLU A 242 -5.55 1.74 -5.10
CA GLU A 242 -4.90 1.34 -3.85
C GLU A 242 -3.39 1.42 -4.04
N VAL A 243 -2.77 2.50 -3.56
CA VAL A 243 -1.33 2.74 -3.70
C VAL A 243 -0.73 2.79 -2.30
N ASN A 244 0.19 1.89 -1.93
CA ASN A 244 0.75 1.92 -0.57
C ASN A 244 1.69 3.13 -0.36
N ASN A 245 2.47 3.48 -1.37
CA ASN A 245 3.33 4.66 -1.38
C ASN A 245 3.26 5.36 -2.74
N LEU A 246 2.68 6.56 -2.78
CA LEU A 246 2.66 7.43 -3.95
C LEU A 246 3.63 8.59 -3.73
N THR A 247 4.65 8.70 -4.59
CA THR A 247 5.60 9.81 -4.61
C THR A 247 5.49 10.57 -5.92
N ILE A 248 5.22 11.87 -5.84
CA ILE A 248 5.15 12.81 -6.94
C ILE A 248 6.19 13.89 -6.66
N HIS A 249 7.33 13.82 -7.33
CA HIS A 249 8.50 14.64 -7.03
C HIS A 249 9.11 15.32 -8.25
N ASN A 250 9.47 16.60 -8.14
CA ASN A 250 10.11 17.37 -9.23
C ASN A 250 9.32 17.35 -10.55
N ASN A 251 7.99 17.29 -10.52
CA ASN A 251 7.19 17.27 -11.75
C ASN A 251 6.63 18.65 -12.10
N GLU A 252 6.24 18.80 -13.36
CA GLU A 252 5.49 19.96 -13.84
C GLU A 252 4.13 19.49 -14.39
N PHE A 253 3.04 19.98 -13.79
CA PHE A 253 1.67 19.74 -14.23
C PHE A 253 1.12 21.03 -14.87
N VAL A 254 1.00 21.07 -16.20
CA VAL A 254 0.74 22.34 -16.92
C VAL A 254 -0.71 22.81 -16.79
N CYS A 255 -1.67 21.93 -17.02
CA CYS A 255 -3.08 22.22 -16.80
C CYS A 255 -3.88 20.93 -16.54
N GLY A 256 -5.12 21.07 -16.06
CA GLY A 256 -6.00 19.93 -15.82
C GLY A 256 -6.99 20.17 -14.69
N ASP A 257 -7.70 19.11 -14.32
CA ASP A 257 -8.53 19.10 -13.12
C ASP A 257 -7.69 18.67 -11.91
N LEU A 258 -7.02 19.65 -11.29
CA LEU A 258 -6.23 19.43 -10.09
C LEU A 258 -7.08 19.26 -8.83
N SER A 259 -8.32 19.76 -8.85
CA SER A 259 -9.21 19.69 -7.69
C SER A 259 -9.49 18.25 -7.28
N THR A 260 -9.66 17.35 -8.26
CA THR A 260 -9.94 15.95 -8.01
C THR A 260 -8.73 15.02 -8.16
N ILE A 261 -7.50 15.56 -8.20
CA ILE A 261 -6.31 14.76 -8.52
C ILE A 261 -6.11 13.57 -7.58
N PHE A 262 -6.42 13.72 -6.29
CA PHE A 262 -6.34 12.66 -5.27
C PHE A 262 -7.70 12.14 -4.80
N PHE A 263 -8.79 12.49 -5.50
CA PHE A 263 -10.13 12.09 -5.10
C PHE A 263 -10.28 10.57 -5.03
N ARG A 264 -10.67 10.08 -3.85
CA ARG A 264 -10.82 8.64 -3.53
C ARG A 264 -9.54 7.83 -3.72
N LEU A 265 -8.37 8.46 -3.67
CA LEU A 265 -7.09 7.75 -3.61
C LEU A 265 -6.99 7.04 -2.26
N LYS A 266 -6.76 5.73 -2.28
CA LYS A 266 -6.53 4.94 -1.07
C LYS A 266 -5.03 4.77 -0.88
N SER A 267 -4.40 5.77 -0.27
CA SER A 267 -2.97 5.74 0.05
C SER A 267 -2.68 6.07 1.52
N PRO A 268 -1.96 5.21 2.26
CA PRO A 268 -1.46 5.54 3.59
C PRO A 268 -0.28 6.52 3.53
N THR A 269 0.42 6.63 2.39
CA THR A 269 1.58 7.52 2.25
C THR A 269 1.54 8.25 0.91
N LEU A 270 1.49 9.58 0.95
CA LEU A 270 1.55 10.44 -0.22
C LEU A 270 2.63 11.50 -0.01
N ILE A 271 3.58 11.58 -0.94
CA ILE A 271 4.63 12.60 -0.92
C ILE A 271 4.51 13.40 -2.22
N VAL A 272 4.22 14.69 -2.10
CA VAL A 272 4.09 15.63 -3.22
C VAL A 272 5.04 16.78 -2.97
N THR A 273 6.27 16.69 -3.49
CA THR A 273 7.31 17.68 -3.19
C THR A 273 8.01 18.23 -4.42
N ASN A 274 8.42 19.49 -4.35
CA ASN A 274 9.15 20.18 -5.42
C ASN A 274 8.43 20.17 -6.78
N ASN A 275 7.09 20.17 -6.81
CA ASN A 275 6.35 20.17 -8.06
C ASN A 275 5.92 21.58 -8.46
N ILE A 276 5.73 21.78 -9.76
CA ILE A 276 5.19 23.00 -10.35
C ILE A 276 3.80 22.68 -10.91
N PHE A 277 2.78 23.44 -10.51
CA PHE A 277 1.39 23.22 -10.90
C PHE A 277 0.80 24.40 -11.68
N GLY A 278 -0.04 24.12 -12.68
CA GLY A 278 -0.92 25.08 -13.32
C GLY A 278 -2.09 25.46 -12.41
N CYS A 279 -1.79 26.25 -11.37
CA CYS A 279 -2.76 26.68 -10.37
C CYS A 279 -3.93 27.48 -10.98
N ASP A 280 -5.13 27.28 -10.45
CA ASP A 280 -6.28 28.14 -10.72
C ASP A 280 -6.32 29.26 -9.67
N ALA A 281 -6.23 30.52 -10.08
CA ALA A 281 -6.22 31.66 -9.17
C ALA A 281 -7.43 31.73 -8.23
N ASN A 282 -8.57 31.11 -8.60
CA ASN A 282 -9.81 31.14 -7.84
C ASN A 282 -10.04 29.87 -6.99
N ASP A 283 -9.33 28.77 -7.23
CA ASP A 283 -9.51 27.51 -6.48
C ASP A 283 -8.66 27.49 -5.21
N CYS A 284 -9.10 28.28 -4.23
CA CYS A 284 -8.41 28.49 -2.97
C CYS A 284 -8.08 27.19 -2.20
N GLU A 285 -9.01 26.23 -2.18
CA GLU A 285 -8.87 24.99 -1.40
C GLU A 285 -7.85 24.05 -2.05
N THR A 286 -7.86 23.91 -3.38
CA THR A 286 -6.89 23.08 -4.11
C THR A 286 -5.48 23.67 -4.01
N ASN A 287 -5.34 24.99 -4.16
CA ASN A 287 -4.04 25.64 -3.99
C ASN A 287 -3.55 25.53 -2.55
N ALA A 288 -4.43 25.62 -1.56
CA ALA A 288 -4.08 25.36 -0.16
C ALA A 288 -3.59 23.92 0.07
N LEU A 289 -4.18 22.92 -0.60
CA LEU A 289 -3.68 21.55 -0.54
C LEU A 289 -2.28 21.41 -1.15
N LEU A 290 -2.08 21.94 -2.35
CA LEU A 290 -0.86 21.72 -3.13
C LEU A 290 0.33 22.56 -2.66
N LEU A 291 0.09 23.82 -2.26
CA LEU A 291 1.15 24.81 -2.02
C LEU A 291 1.48 25.02 -0.53
N SER A 292 0.59 24.63 0.39
CA SER A 292 0.87 24.80 1.81
C SER A 292 1.85 23.73 2.26
N ASP A 293 3.04 24.16 2.70
CA ASP A 293 4.01 23.26 3.32
C ASP A 293 3.35 22.59 4.53
N SER A 294 3.35 21.25 4.59
CA SER A 294 2.86 20.49 5.74
C SER A 294 3.69 20.74 7.02
N GLY A 295 4.76 21.54 6.94
CA GLY A 295 5.62 21.92 8.04
C GLY A 295 6.35 20.72 8.65
N GLN A 296 6.80 20.86 9.90
CA GLN A 296 7.49 19.80 10.65
C GLN A 296 6.55 18.67 11.14
N ARG A 297 5.26 18.69 10.77
CA ARG A 297 4.32 17.64 11.18
C ARG A 297 4.53 16.43 10.28
N SER A 298 4.87 15.28 10.87
CA SER A 298 4.94 13.99 10.16
C SER A 298 3.55 13.54 9.72
N MET A 299 3.04 14.16 8.65
CA MET A 299 1.75 13.84 8.07
C MET A 299 1.88 12.66 7.11
N PRO A 300 0.89 11.74 7.07
CA PRO A 300 0.88 10.66 6.08
C PRO A 300 0.87 11.17 4.64
N TRP A 301 0.24 12.33 4.42
CA TRP A 301 0.24 13.06 3.17
C TRP A 301 1.07 14.34 3.34
N HIS A 302 2.22 14.38 2.70
CA HIS A 302 3.24 15.41 2.84
C HIS A 302 3.35 16.24 1.56
N PHE A 303 3.22 17.56 1.70
CA PHE A 303 3.29 18.54 0.62
C PHE A 303 4.36 19.56 0.98
N GLU A 304 5.35 19.77 0.12
CA GLU A 304 6.47 20.65 0.44
C GLU A 304 7.11 21.24 -0.81
N HIS A 305 7.48 22.52 -0.76
CA HIS A 305 8.21 23.21 -1.83
C HIS A 305 7.51 23.13 -3.21
N ASN A 306 6.19 23.05 -3.24
CA ASN A 306 5.44 23.11 -4.49
C ASN A 306 5.17 24.58 -4.86
N SER A 307 5.11 24.88 -6.16
CA SER A 307 4.87 26.23 -6.67
C SER A 307 3.89 26.22 -7.84
N CYS A 308 3.39 27.41 -8.19
CA CYS A 308 2.61 27.59 -9.41
C CYS A 308 3.50 27.85 -10.63
N ILE A 309 2.97 27.61 -11.84
CA ILE A 309 3.65 27.97 -13.09
C ILE A 309 3.73 29.49 -13.21
N GLY A 310 4.96 30.00 -13.29
CA GLY A 310 5.26 31.43 -13.36
C GLY A 310 5.04 32.16 -12.03
N ASP A 311 5.33 33.47 -12.02
CA ASP A 311 5.16 34.33 -10.84
C ASP A 311 3.70 34.73 -10.65
N GLN A 312 2.81 33.76 -10.45
CA GLN A 312 1.42 34.03 -10.09
C GLN A 312 1.35 34.46 -8.62
N THR A 313 1.62 35.74 -8.37
CA THR A 313 1.61 36.35 -7.02
C THR A 313 0.20 36.51 -6.43
N ASN A 314 -0.85 36.29 -7.23
CA ASN A 314 -2.25 36.51 -6.84
C ASN A 314 -3.07 35.22 -6.74
N VAL A 315 -2.44 34.06 -6.57
CA VAL A 315 -3.16 32.78 -6.41
C VAL A 315 -3.83 32.76 -5.04
N CYS A 316 -5.15 32.51 -5.00
CA CYS A 316 -5.83 32.33 -3.73
C CYS A 316 -5.33 31.05 -3.04
N VAL A 317 -4.90 31.18 -1.79
CA VAL A 317 -4.54 30.06 -0.92
C VAL A 317 -5.35 30.24 0.36
N ARG A 318 -6.49 29.55 0.45
CA ARG A 318 -7.38 29.66 1.60
C ARG A 318 -8.05 28.33 1.89
N GLU A 319 -7.87 27.86 3.12
CA GLU A 319 -8.55 26.70 3.66
C GLU A 319 -10.02 27.03 3.93
N ARG A 320 -10.89 26.03 3.80
CA ARG A 320 -12.29 26.16 4.22
C ARG A 320 -12.38 25.84 5.71
N GLU A 321 -12.78 26.83 6.51
CA GLU A 321 -13.01 26.64 7.94
C GLU A 321 -14.51 26.48 8.23
N TRP A 322 -14.84 25.59 9.17
CA TRP A 322 -16.17 25.48 9.75
C TRP A 322 -16.08 24.92 11.17
N THR A 323 -17.17 25.07 11.91
CA THR A 323 -17.31 24.50 13.26
C THR A 323 -18.56 23.62 13.28
N GLU A 324 -18.43 22.42 13.82
CA GLU A 324 -19.53 21.49 14.03
C GLU A 324 -19.47 20.99 15.48
N GLY A 325 -20.49 21.35 16.27
CA GLY A 325 -20.46 21.11 17.72
C GLY A 325 -19.26 21.81 18.37
N ASN A 326 -18.48 21.06 19.16
CA ASN A 326 -17.28 21.55 19.83
C ASN A 326 -15.99 21.39 19.00
N VAL A 327 -16.10 21.10 17.69
CA VAL A 327 -14.94 20.81 16.86
C VAL A 327 -14.81 21.86 15.76
N ARG A 328 -13.67 22.54 15.71
CA ARG A 328 -13.30 23.46 14.63
C ARG A 328 -12.43 22.74 13.63
N CYS A 329 -12.81 22.82 12.36
CA CYS A 329 -12.13 22.13 11.27
C CYS A 329 -11.64 23.08 10.20
N ARG A 330 -10.57 22.65 9.52
CA ARG A 330 -9.96 23.29 8.36
C ARG A 330 -9.81 22.24 7.26
N ALA A 331 -10.35 22.53 6.09
CA ALA A 331 -10.24 21.66 4.92
C ALA A 331 -9.33 22.27 3.87
N ARG A 332 -8.51 21.40 3.29
CA ARG A 332 -7.77 21.61 2.04
C ARG A 332 -8.12 20.46 1.09
N HIS A 333 -9.35 20.48 0.58
CA HIS A 333 -9.93 19.44 -0.28
C HIS A 333 -9.95 18.04 0.36
N GLU A 334 -8.98 17.17 0.06
CA GLU A 334 -8.92 15.77 0.49
C GLU A 334 -8.46 15.57 1.94
N ILE A 335 -7.95 16.62 2.58
CA ILE A 335 -7.46 16.58 3.97
C ILE A 335 -8.28 17.55 4.82
N VAL A 336 -8.77 17.04 5.93
CA VAL A 336 -9.44 17.82 6.97
C VAL A 336 -8.69 17.67 8.29
N GLU A 337 -8.36 18.80 8.89
CA GLU A 337 -7.74 18.90 10.21
C GLU A 337 -8.72 19.57 11.18
N CYS A 338 -9.01 18.89 12.29
CA CYS A 338 -10.00 19.30 13.26
C CYS A 338 -9.39 19.31 14.67
N VAL A 339 -9.79 20.28 15.49
CA VAL A 339 -9.41 20.40 16.89
C VAL A 339 -10.62 20.76 17.74
N CYS A 340 -10.67 20.29 18.99
CA CYS A 340 -11.71 20.75 19.91
C CYS A 340 -11.47 22.22 20.32
N ILE A 341 -12.56 22.94 20.59
CA ILE A 341 -12.52 24.37 20.94
C ILE A 341 -12.51 24.55 22.47
N ASP A 342 -13.39 23.81 23.15
CA ASP A 342 -13.63 23.91 24.59
C ASP A 342 -13.32 22.56 25.27
N ASP A 343 -12.43 22.57 26.25
CA ASP A 343 -12.03 21.37 26.99
C ASP A 343 -13.12 20.83 27.93
N THR A 344 -14.26 21.51 28.07
CA THR A 344 -15.38 21.04 28.90
C THR A 344 -16.48 20.34 28.11
N LEU A 345 -16.53 20.56 26.80
CA LEU A 345 -17.58 20.05 25.92
C LEU A 345 -17.10 18.82 25.13
N MET A 346 -18.03 17.93 24.85
CA MET A 346 -17.75 16.75 24.03
C MET A 346 -17.58 17.15 22.55
N GLY A 347 -16.43 16.83 21.99
CA GLY A 347 -16.19 16.85 20.55
C GLY A 347 -16.91 15.69 19.86
N ILE A 348 -17.49 15.94 18.69
CA ILE A 348 -18.15 14.93 17.87
C ILE A 348 -17.40 14.87 16.53
N MET A 349 -17.19 13.68 16.00
CA MET A 349 -16.61 13.51 14.66
C MET A 349 -17.44 14.28 13.61
N PRO A 350 -16.87 15.31 12.95
CA PRO A 350 -17.63 16.14 12.03
C PRO A 350 -17.86 15.46 10.68
N SER A 351 -18.89 15.90 9.98
CA SER A 351 -19.23 15.38 8.65
C SER A 351 -18.31 15.96 7.57
N THR A 352 -17.76 15.10 6.71
CA THR A 352 -16.87 15.54 5.63
C THR A 352 -16.86 14.59 4.42
N ASN A 353 -16.56 15.16 3.25
CA ASN A 353 -16.32 14.43 1.99
C ASN A 353 -14.82 14.21 1.71
N ALA A 354 -13.95 14.50 2.67
CA ALA A 354 -12.51 14.33 2.55
C ALA A 354 -12.08 12.86 2.75
N SER A 355 -11.03 12.44 2.04
CA SER A 355 -10.46 11.10 2.18
C SER A 355 -9.65 10.94 3.48
N VAL A 356 -9.03 12.01 3.98
CA VAL A 356 -8.18 12.01 5.17
C VAL A 356 -8.74 12.95 6.22
N MET A 357 -8.89 12.46 7.45
CA MET A 357 -9.29 13.27 8.59
C MET A 357 -8.28 13.12 9.72
N LEU A 358 -7.87 14.25 10.27
CA LEU A 358 -7.12 14.36 11.50
C LEU A 358 -7.98 15.08 12.51
N ILE A 359 -8.14 14.51 13.69
CA ILE A 359 -8.92 15.09 14.77
C ILE A 359 -8.20 14.89 16.10
N GLY A 360 -8.09 15.93 16.90
CA GLY A 360 -7.38 15.81 18.15
C GLY A 360 -7.53 17.00 19.07
N ASP A 361 -6.72 17.00 20.11
CA ASP A 361 -6.67 18.05 21.13
C ASP A 361 -8.04 18.23 21.79
N CYS A 362 -8.59 17.11 22.28
CA CYS A 362 -9.92 17.03 22.85
C CYS A 362 -9.86 16.42 24.24
N SER A 363 -10.48 17.06 25.22
CA SER A 363 -10.72 16.42 26.52
C SER A 363 -11.66 15.22 26.38
N ARG A 364 -12.73 15.35 25.60
CA ARG A 364 -13.69 14.29 25.31
C ARG A 364 -14.03 14.27 23.83
N LEU A 365 -13.83 13.14 23.18
CA LEU A 365 -14.12 12.94 21.76
C LEU A 365 -15.00 11.70 21.57
N HIS A 366 -16.13 11.89 20.89
CA HIS A 366 -17.06 10.84 20.52
C HIS A 366 -17.01 10.60 19.01
N LEU A 367 -16.63 9.38 18.63
CA LEU A 367 -16.63 8.95 17.23
C LEU A 367 -17.93 8.24 16.91
N ASN A 368 -18.76 8.91 16.11
CA ASN A 368 -19.97 8.35 15.56
C ASN A 368 -20.10 8.77 14.09
N ALA A 369 -19.42 8.01 13.21
CA ALA A 369 -19.37 8.32 11.80
C ALA A 369 -20.71 8.05 11.09
N VAL A 370 -21.12 9.00 10.25
CA VAL A 370 -22.27 8.79 9.36
C VAL A 370 -21.96 7.73 8.30
N ALA A 371 -22.96 6.94 7.91
CA ALA A 371 -22.82 5.86 6.92
C ALA A 371 -22.40 6.34 5.52
N THR A 372 -22.52 7.64 5.23
CA THR A 372 -22.10 8.26 3.97
C THR A 372 -20.67 8.81 4.01
N SER A 373 -19.96 8.67 5.13
CA SER A 373 -18.60 9.19 5.29
C SER A 373 -17.65 8.58 4.27
N THR A 374 -16.84 9.43 3.66
CA THR A 374 -15.84 9.07 2.64
C THR A 374 -14.44 8.93 3.20
N VAL A 375 -14.26 9.20 4.50
CA VAL A 375 -12.97 9.13 5.19
C VAL A 375 -12.41 7.71 5.10
N ALA A 376 -11.27 7.58 4.43
CA ALA A 376 -10.53 6.34 4.27
C ALA A 376 -9.33 6.25 5.23
N SER A 377 -8.84 7.38 5.73
CA SER A 377 -7.75 7.46 6.73
C SER A 377 -8.16 8.40 7.87
N LEU A 378 -8.21 7.87 9.09
CA LEU A 378 -8.56 8.61 10.30
C LEU A 378 -7.38 8.60 11.28
N HIS A 379 -6.94 9.80 11.67
CA HIS A 379 -5.85 10.00 12.62
C HIS A 379 -6.38 10.76 13.82
N ILE A 380 -6.19 10.19 15.00
CA ILE A 380 -6.66 10.74 16.26
C ILE A 380 -5.47 10.99 17.16
N TYR A 381 -5.38 12.16 17.76
CA TYR A 381 -4.27 12.53 18.63
C TYR A 381 -4.74 13.29 19.87
N ARG A 382 -4.14 12.98 21.03
CA ARG A 382 -4.36 13.71 22.29
C ARG A 382 -5.84 13.83 22.68
N ALA A 383 -6.54 12.70 22.74
CA ALA A 383 -7.89 12.62 23.29
C ALA A 383 -7.87 12.06 24.73
N GLU A 384 -8.19 12.87 25.74
CA GLU A 384 -8.15 12.43 27.15
C GLU A 384 -9.23 11.40 27.48
N VAL A 385 -10.36 11.46 26.77
CA VAL A 385 -11.43 10.47 26.79
C VAL A 385 -11.94 10.29 25.36
N LEU A 386 -11.82 9.07 24.84
CA LEU A 386 -12.26 8.69 23.51
C LEU A 386 -13.31 7.57 23.59
N GLU A 387 -14.49 7.85 23.05
CA GLU A 387 -15.59 6.90 22.91
C GLU A 387 -15.77 6.57 21.42
N VAL A 388 -15.77 5.28 21.08
CA VAL A 388 -15.84 4.81 19.68
C VAL A 388 -17.13 4.02 19.48
N ASP A 389 -18.14 4.65 18.88
CA ASP A 389 -19.44 4.04 18.61
C ASP A 389 -19.57 3.52 17.19
N SER A 390 -19.10 4.28 16.21
CA SER A 390 -19.10 3.87 14.81
C SER A 390 -18.00 4.58 14.02
N LEU A 391 -17.44 3.87 13.04
CA LEU A 391 -16.37 4.36 12.18
C LEU A 391 -16.80 4.43 10.71
N PRO A 392 -16.14 5.25 9.87
CA PRO A 392 -16.47 5.37 8.46
C PRO A 392 -16.43 4.00 7.75
N PRO A 393 -17.42 3.67 6.90
CA PRO A 393 -17.49 2.35 6.26
C PRO A 393 -16.38 2.12 5.24
N LEU A 394 -15.77 3.19 4.72
CA LEU A 394 -14.66 3.13 3.78
C LEU A 394 -13.29 3.17 4.46
N LEU A 395 -13.23 3.21 5.80
CA LEU A 395 -11.99 3.31 6.56
C LEU A 395 -11.04 2.15 6.24
N LYS A 396 -9.80 2.49 5.91
CA LYS A 396 -8.69 1.57 5.62
C LYS A 396 -7.56 1.71 6.62
N THR A 397 -7.33 2.93 7.11
CA THR A 397 -6.26 3.24 8.05
C THR A 397 -6.84 3.96 9.25
N LEU A 398 -6.58 3.44 10.45
CA LEU A 398 -6.89 4.10 11.72
C LEU A 398 -5.60 4.23 12.53
N GLN A 399 -5.27 5.45 12.93
CA GLN A 399 -4.16 5.71 13.83
C GLN A 399 -4.63 6.52 15.04
N ILE A 400 -4.25 6.08 16.24
CA ILE A 400 -4.61 6.73 17.49
C ILE A 400 -3.36 6.94 18.33
N PHE A 401 -3.09 8.19 18.70
CA PHE A 401 -1.88 8.59 19.40
C PHE A 401 -2.23 9.28 20.71
N HIS A 402 -1.51 8.94 21.78
CA HIS A 402 -1.57 9.66 23.07
C HIS A 402 -3.00 9.86 23.58
N SER A 403 -3.84 8.82 23.52
CA SER A 403 -5.26 8.92 23.82
C SER A 403 -5.70 7.85 24.82
N LYS A 404 -6.83 8.08 25.50
CA LYS A 404 -7.48 7.08 26.36
C LYS A 404 -8.83 6.70 25.77
N ILE A 405 -8.91 5.49 25.22
CA ILE A 405 -10.16 4.91 24.74
C ILE A 405 -10.92 4.34 25.94
N GLU A 406 -11.97 5.04 26.37
CA GLU A 406 -12.80 4.60 27.49
C GLU A 406 -13.67 3.41 27.09
N ASN A 407 -14.26 3.47 25.89
CA ASN A 407 -15.15 2.42 25.41
C ASN A 407 -15.09 2.28 23.89
N ILE A 408 -14.88 1.06 23.40
CA ILE A 408 -15.20 0.66 22.02
C ILE A 408 -16.54 -0.07 22.05
N ALA A 409 -17.57 0.55 21.47
CA ALA A 409 -18.93 0.06 21.53
C ALA A 409 -19.17 -1.20 20.69
N GLU A 410 -20.32 -1.83 20.95
CA GLU A 410 -20.79 -2.94 20.13
C GLU A 410 -20.95 -2.50 18.67
N ASN A 411 -20.46 -3.32 17.74
CA ASN A 411 -20.44 -3.07 16.29
C ASN A 411 -19.64 -1.84 15.81
N ALA A 412 -18.83 -1.20 16.65
CA ALA A 412 -18.06 -0.01 16.26
C ALA A 412 -17.16 -0.20 15.03
N PHE A 413 -16.61 -1.41 14.85
CA PHE A 413 -15.78 -1.82 13.73
C PHE A 413 -16.44 -2.87 12.83
N ALA A 414 -17.76 -3.09 12.98
CA ALA A 414 -18.44 -4.18 12.29
C ALA A 414 -18.28 -4.06 10.76
N HIS A 415 -17.97 -5.18 10.12
CA HIS A 415 -17.82 -5.29 8.65
C HIS A 415 -16.69 -4.46 8.01
N LEU A 416 -15.84 -3.79 8.81
CA LEU A 416 -14.72 -3.03 8.26
C LEU A 416 -13.63 -3.94 7.72
N SER A 417 -12.93 -3.46 6.68
CA SER A 417 -11.75 -4.09 6.12
C SER A 417 -10.59 -3.13 6.18
N LEU A 418 -9.89 -3.14 7.32
CA LEU A 418 -8.76 -2.27 7.62
C LEU A 418 -7.46 -2.87 7.08
N LYS A 419 -6.66 -2.03 6.42
CA LYS A 419 -5.28 -2.36 6.07
C LYS A 419 -4.36 -2.19 7.28
N ARG A 420 -4.54 -1.10 8.03
CA ARG A 420 -3.69 -0.77 9.18
C ARG A 420 -4.52 -0.17 10.30
N MET A 421 -4.34 -0.71 11.50
CA MET A 421 -4.78 -0.12 12.75
C MET A 421 -3.55 0.05 13.64
N GLU A 422 -3.31 1.25 14.14
CA GLU A 422 -2.13 1.57 14.93
C GLU A 422 -2.51 2.40 16.14
N MET A 423 -2.02 2.00 17.31
CA MET A 423 -2.17 2.79 18.52
C MET A 423 -0.81 2.93 19.21
N ILE A 424 -0.45 4.17 19.55
CA ILE A 424 0.80 4.48 20.24
C ILE A 424 0.48 5.27 21.50
N ALA A 425 1.10 4.91 22.62
CA ALA A 425 0.90 5.57 23.91
C ALA A 425 -0.59 5.70 24.26
N THR A 426 -1.35 4.62 24.04
CA THR A 426 -2.82 4.62 24.15
C THR A 426 -3.29 3.65 25.23
N HIS A 427 -4.30 4.06 26.00
CA HIS A 427 -4.94 3.20 26.99
C HIS A 427 -6.35 2.82 26.52
N VAL A 428 -6.60 1.53 26.31
CA VAL A 428 -7.92 0.97 25.98
C VAL A 428 -8.51 0.36 27.23
N ALA A 429 -9.54 1.01 27.79
CA ALA A 429 -10.20 0.54 29.00
C ALA A 429 -11.09 -0.68 28.70
N THR A 430 -12.05 -0.52 27.79
CA THR A 430 -13.02 -1.59 27.47
C THR A 430 -13.27 -1.74 25.98
N VAL A 431 -13.23 -2.98 25.49
CA VAL A 431 -13.72 -3.38 24.16
C VAL A 431 -14.96 -4.27 24.34
N LYS A 432 -16.12 -3.78 23.92
CA LYS A 432 -17.38 -4.50 24.07
C LYS A 432 -17.50 -5.70 23.14
N ARG A 433 -18.38 -6.63 23.52
CA ARG A 433 -18.75 -7.79 22.71
C ARG A 433 -19.23 -7.33 21.33
N HIS A 434 -18.85 -8.09 20.30
CA HIS A 434 -19.12 -7.79 18.89
C HIS A 434 -18.58 -6.45 18.36
N ALA A 435 -17.69 -5.74 19.08
CA ALA A 435 -17.07 -4.51 18.58
C ALA A 435 -16.45 -4.68 17.18
N PHE A 436 -15.76 -5.79 16.93
CA PHE A 436 -15.05 -6.09 15.68
C PHE A 436 -15.76 -7.12 14.80
N ARG A 437 -17.07 -7.31 14.97
CA ARG A 437 -17.82 -8.38 14.31
C ARG A 437 -17.62 -8.41 12.79
N ARG A 438 -17.22 -9.56 12.25
CA ARG A 438 -17.02 -9.78 10.79
C ARG A 438 -16.07 -8.77 10.14
N SER A 439 -15.14 -8.21 10.93
CA SER A 439 -14.12 -7.31 10.41
C SER A 439 -12.88 -8.08 9.93
N THR A 440 -12.11 -7.46 9.04
CA THR A 440 -10.82 -7.97 8.60
C THR A 440 -9.77 -6.89 8.82
N MET A 441 -8.65 -7.27 9.44
CA MET A 441 -7.52 -6.39 9.68
C MET A 441 -6.25 -7.04 9.14
N HIS A 442 -5.56 -6.34 8.24
CA HIS A 442 -4.28 -6.83 7.74
C HIS A 442 -3.17 -6.66 8.79
N SER A 443 -3.00 -5.47 9.34
CA SER A 443 -2.00 -5.17 10.37
C SER A 443 -2.63 -4.43 11.56
N PHE A 444 -2.36 -4.91 12.78
CA PHE A 444 -2.68 -4.24 14.03
C PHE A 444 -1.41 -4.02 14.85
N ILE A 445 -1.05 -2.76 15.07
CA ILE A 445 0.20 -2.32 15.71
C ILE A 445 -0.13 -1.61 17.01
N LEU A 446 0.50 -2.03 18.12
CA LEU A 446 0.41 -1.39 19.42
C LEU A 446 1.82 -1.07 19.94
N ARG A 447 2.03 0.15 20.40
CA ARG A 447 3.28 0.58 21.04
C ARG A 447 2.99 1.37 22.30
N ASP A 448 3.73 1.10 23.37
CA ASP A 448 3.61 1.83 24.65
C ASP A 448 2.15 1.90 25.15
N SER A 449 1.36 0.87 24.87
CA SER A 449 -0.10 0.90 25.01
C SER A 449 -0.60 -0.12 26.02
N THR A 450 -1.80 0.09 26.53
CA THR A 450 -2.45 -0.81 27.49
C THR A 450 -3.82 -1.23 27.00
N ILE A 451 -4.13 -2.52 27.06
CA ILE A 451 -5.48 -3.06 26.90
C ILE A 451 -5.91 -3.65 28.24
N ALA A 452 -6.86 -3.00 28.90
CA ALA A 452 -7.36 -3.41 30.20
C ALA A 452 -8.40 -4.54 30.10
N HIS A 453 -9.45 -4.36 29.30
CA HIS A 453 -10.51 -5.37 29.20
C HIS A 453 -11.07 -5.49 27.78
N VAL A 454 -11.18 -6.75 27.31
CA VAL A 454 -11.85 -7.13 26.07
C VAL A 454 -12.89 -8.18 26.42
N GLU A 455 -14.16 -7.86 26.18
CA GLU A 455 -15.26 -8.78 26.43
C GLU A 455 -15.17 -10.02 25.52
N HIS A 456 -15.66 -11.15 26.02
CA HIS A 456 -15.72 -12.38 25.24
C HIS A 456 -16.59 -12.19 23.98
N GLY A 457 -16.05 -12.55 22.81
CA GLY A 457 -16.74 -12.41 21.52
C GLY A 457 -16.68 -11.01 20.92
N ALA A 458 -15.85 -10.10 21.45
CA ALA A 458 -15.52 -8.82 20.84
C ALA A 458 -15.07 -8.99 19.37
N PHE A 459 -14.34 -10.07 19.07
CA PHE A 459 -13.77 -10.36 17.76
C PHE A 459 -14.51 -11.46 16.98
N ALA A 460 -15.81 -11.64 17.24
CA ALA A 460 -16.64 -12.66 16.59
C ALA A 460 -16.58 -12.59 15.05
N ASP A 461 -16.27 -13.73 14.41
CA ASP A 461 -16.11 -13.88 12.96
C ASP A 461 -15.08 -12.91 12.31
N SER A 462 -14.16 -12.35 13.11
CA SER A 462 -13.14 -11.43 12.61
C SER A 462 -11.81 -12.12 12.36
N THR A 463 -10.92 -11.44 11.62
CA THR A 463 -9.56 -11.93 11.38
C THR A 463 -8.53 -10.80 11.46
N ILE A 464 -7.44 -11.05 12.18
CA ILE A 464 -6.23 -10.21 12.21
C ILE A 464 -5.10 -11.03 11.58
N ASN A 465 -4.52 -10.56 10.47
CA ASN A 465 -3.44 -11.31 9.82
C ASN A 465 -2.10 -11.13 10.54
N TYR A 466 -1.75 -9.90 10.91
CA TYR A 466 -0.53 -9.57 11.62
C TYR A 466 -0.83 -8.68 12.83
N PHE A 467 -0.34 -9.08 13.99
CA PHE A 467 -0.38 -8.30 15.22
C PHE A 467 1.04 -8.07 15.73
N PHE A 468 1.37 -6.82 15.97
CA PHE A 468 2.66 -6.40 16.53
C PHE A 468 2.41 -5.57 17.79
N ALA A 469 3.01 -5.97 18.90
CA ALA A 469 2.96 -5.24 20.16
C ALA A 469 4.36 -5.07 20.74
N GLU A 470 4.67 -3.86 21.17
CA GLU A 470 5.96 -3.48 21.76
C GLU A 470 5.70 -2.61 22.99
N SER A 471 6.37 -2.90 24.12
CA SER A 471 6.21 -2.11 25.36
C SER A 471 4.76 -1.99 25.84
N CYS A 472 3.96 -3.03 25.64
CA CYS A 472 2.52 -3.02 25.91
C CYS A 472 2.13 -3.77 27.18
N LYS A 473 0.92 -3.52 27.69
CA LYS A 473 0.31 -4.26 28.81
C LYS A 473 -1.06 -4.80 28.44
N PHE A 474 -1.25 -6.11 28.56
CA PHE A 474 -2.49 -6.81 28.24
C PHE A 474 -3.00 -7.52 29.48
N TYR A 475 -4.17 -7.11 29.99
CA TYR A 475 -4.76 -7.70 31.19
C TYR A 475 -5.83 -8.74 30.84
N SER A 476 -6.94 -8.32 30.21
CA SER A 476 -7.96 -9.23 29.70
C SER A 476 -8.21 -8.94 28.22
N VAL A 477 -8.01 -9.96 27.39
CA VAL A 477 -7.95 -9.85 25.91
C VAL A 477 -8.94 -10.77 25.20
N GLY A 478 -9.85 -11.41 25.95
CA GLY A 478 -10.97 -12.18 25.42
C GLY A 478 -10.56 -13.18 24.33
N ASP A 479 -11.25 -13.13 23.18
CA ASP A 479 -10.99 -14.00 22.04
C ASP A 479 -9.98 -13.42 21.02
N MET A 480 -9.37 -12.26 21.28
CA MET A 480 -8.52 -11.53 20.32
C MET A 480 -7.36 -12.38 19.74
N TRP A 481 -6.65 -13.11 20.61
CA TRP A 481 -5.53 -13.96 20.19
C TRP A 481 -5.95 -15.09 19.25
N SER A 482 -7.09 -15.72 19.52
CA SER A 482 -7.64 -16.81 18.68
C SER A 482 -8.03 -16.35 17.28
N ARG A 483 -8.26 -15.05 17.09
CA ARG A 483 -8.62 -14.42 15.81
C ARG A 483 -7.41 -13.88 15.05
N THR A 484 -6.21 -14.04 15.62
CA THR A 484 -4.97 -13.52 15.06
C THR A 484 -4.11 -14.65 14.49
N LYS A 485 -3.62 -14.49 13.26
CA LYS A 485 -2.81 -15.52 12.59
C LYS A 485 -1.34 -15.47 13.03
N ASN A 486 -0.73 -14.30 12.92
CA ASN A 486 0.68 -14.10 13.23
C ASN A 486 0.82 -13.02 14.30
N ILE A 487 1.42 -13.39 15.44
CA ILE A 487 1.55 -12.53 16.62
C ILE A 487 3.03 -12.29 16.90
N SER A 488 3.43 -11.03 17.10
CA SER A 488 4.75 -10.64 17.59
C SER A 488 4.57 -9.72 18.79
N ILE A 489 5.09 -10.12 19.94
CA ILE A 489 5.02 -9.38 21.20
C ILE A 489 6.45 -9.22 21.73
N SER A 490 6.89 -7.98 21.90
CA SER A 490 8.21 -7.62 22.44
C SER A 490 8.08 -6.70 23.66
N GLU A 491 8.96 -6.86 24.64
CA GLU A 491 9.10 -5.94 25.79
C GLU A 491 7.77 -5.65 26.53
N SER A 492 6.84 -6.61 26.51
CA SER A 492 5.45 -6.40 26.92
C SER A 492 5.06 -7.27 28.11
N PHE A 493 3.94 -6.95 28.76
CA PHE A 493 3.32 -7.78 29.78
C PHE A 493 1.99 -8.35 29.28
N VAL A 494 1.81 -9.67 29.37
CA VAL A 494 0.55 -10.36 29.07
C VAL A 494 0.10 -11.16 30.29
N ALA A 495 -1.04 -10.81 30.88
CA ALA A 495 -1.52 -11.45 32.11
C ALA A 495 -1.86 -12.93 31.91
N ASP A 496 -2.63 -13.27 30.86
CA ASP A 496 -2.91 -14.66 30.48
C ASP A 496 -2.42 -14.95 29.06
N VAL A 497 -1.39 -15.80 28.98
CA VAL A 497 -0.76 -16.22 27.73
C VAL A 497 -1.38 -17.47 27.12
N ARG A 498 -2.23 -18.23 27.84
CA ARG A 498 -2.79 -19.49 27.34
C ARG A 498 -3.54 -19.35 26.03
N PRO A 499 -4.33 -18.27 25.76
CA PRO A 499 -5.03 -18.16 24.48
C PRO A 499 -4.09 -17.93 23.29
N LEU A 500 -2.81 -17.52 23.51
CA LEU A 500 -1.82 -17.45 22.43
C LEU A 500 -1.49 -18.84 21.86
N LEU A 501 -1.63 -19.91 22.65
CA LEU A 501 -1.47 -21.28 22.18
C LEU A 501 -2.46 -21.65 21.07
N GLN A 502 -3.57 -20.93 20.94
CA GLN A 502 -4.55 -21.15 19.87
C GLN A 502 -4.18 -20.44 18.56
N SER A 503 -3.20 -19.53 18.57
CA SER A 503 -2.74 -18.84 17.37
C SER A 503 -1.95 -19.78 16.43
N HIS A 504 -1.84 -19.42 15.15
CA HIS A 504 -1.08 -20.22 14.19
C HIS A 504 0.42 -20.08 14.44
N THR A 505 0.91 -18.85 14.56
CA THR A 505 2.30 -18.55 14.92
C THR A 505 2.36 -17.38 15.90
N PHE A 506 3.22 -17.48 16.90
CA PHE A 506 3.51 -16.37 17.81
C PHE A 506 4.99 -16.32 18.18
N CYS A 507 5.51 -15.11 18.27
CA CYS A 507 6.79 -14.80 18.86
C CYS A 507 6.55 -13.92 20.11
N PHE A 508 6.90 -14.45 21.29
CA PHE A 508 6.91 -13.75 22.56
C PHE A 508 8.36 -13.53 23.03
N HIS A 509 8.89 -12.33 22.82
CA HIS A 509 10.30 -11.96 23.03
C HIS A 509 10.44 -10.92 24.14
N ASP A 510 11.39 -11.12 25.05
CA ASP A 510 11.74 -10.17 26.13
C ASP A 510 10.52 -9.62 26.88
N SER A 511 9.50 -10.46 26.99
CA SER A 511 8.18 -10.12 27.52
C SER A 511 7.91 -10.91 28.80
N MET A 512 6.99 -10.39 29.62
CA MET A 512 6.64 -10.95 30.92
C MET A 512 5.20 -11.46 30.97
N THR A 513 4.95 -12.49 31.76
CA THR A 513 3.61 -13.00 32.05
C THR A 513 3.45 -13.47 33.49
N ALA A 514 2.21 -13.73 33.92
CA ALA A 514 1.90 -14.33 35.21
C ALA A 514 2.37 -15.80 35.24
N CYS A 515 3.16 -16.18 36.25
CA CYS A 515 3.82 -17.49 36.31
C CYS A 515 2.84 -18.67 36.18
N ALA A 516 1.65 -18.55 36.76
CA ALA A 516 0.68 -19.65 36.82
C ALA A 516 0.04 -19.98 35.46
N CYS A 517 0.22 -19.13 34.45
CA CYS A 517 -0.37 -19.29 33.12
C CYS A 517 0.62 -19.93 32.11
N VAL A 518 1.88 -20.16 32.48
CA VAL A 518 2.91 -20.71 31.57
C VAL A 518 2.96 -22.23 31.68
N SER A 519 2.65 -22.92 30.58
CA SER A 519 2.86 -24.36 30.42
C SER A 519 4.14 -24.65 29.62
N ASP A 520 4.65 -25.88 29.70
CA ASP A 520 5.79 -26.30 28.87
C ASP A 520 5.50 -26.19 27.37
N GLU A 521 4.26 -26.48 26.95
CA GLU A 521 3.77 -26.33 25.58
C GLU A 521 3.95 -24.91 25.03
N PHE A 522 3.85 -23.89 25.90
CA PHE A 522 4.04 -22.50 25.49
C PHE A 522 5.48 -22.23 25.02
N ASN A 523 6.47 -22.74 25.75
CA ASN A 523 7.87 -22.56 25.40
C ASN A 523 8.24 -23.34 24.13
N GLU A 524 7.60 -24.49 23.89
CA GLU A 524 7.81 -25.30 22.67
C GLU A 524 7.23 -24.63 21.42
N LYS A 525 6.05 -24.00 21.52
CA LYS A 525 5.38 -23.36 20.38
C LYS A 525 5.87 -21.94 20.09
N ASN A 526 6.52 -21.28 21.05
CA ASN A 526 7.09 -19.94 20.85
C ASN A 526 8.19 -19.96 19.77
N THR A 527 7.99 -19.19 18.69
CA THR A 527 8.89 -19.20 17.52
C THR A 527 10.08 -18.23 17.64
N CYS A 528 10.22 -17.50 18.74
CA CYS A 528 11.35 -16.58 18.93
C CYS A 528 12.69 -17.31 19.19
N GLU A 529 13.79 -16.57 19.05
CA GLU A 529 15.13 -17.05 19.42
C GLU A 529 15.27 -17.25 20.94
N SER A 530 14.66 -16.36 21.75
CA SER A 530 14.55 -16.54 23.20
C SER A 530 13.29 -17.37 23.53
N ARG A 531 13.50 -18.64 23.87
CA ARG A 531 12.40 -19.58 24.19
C ARG A 531 11.96 -19.55 25.65
N THR A 532 12.71 -18.88 26.51
CA THR A 532 12.41 -18.82 27.95
C THR A 532 11.57 -17.59 28.24
N VAL A 533 10.32 -17.82 28.64
CA VAL A 533 9.42 -16.77 29.14
C VAL A 533 9.93 -16.25 30.49
N THR A 534 9.98 -14.93 30.63
CA THR A 534 10.29 -14.29 31.92
C THR A 534 9.00 -14.16 32.72
N CYS A 535 8.97 -14.62 33.96
CA CYS A 535 7.77 -14.54 34.79
C CYS A 535 7.87 -13.42 35.82
N ALA A 536 6.77 -12.69 36.05
CA ALA A 536 6.70 -11.66 37.09
C ALA A 536 6.51 -12.30 38.48
N SER A 537 7.56 -12.35 39.30
CA SER A 537 7.50 -12.82 40.68
C SER A 537 7.10 -11.70 41.64
N GLY A 538 5.79 -11.44 41.81
CA GLY A 538 5.31 -10.45 42.79
C GLY A 538 3.81 -10.53 43.07
N GLY A 539 3.44 -10.74 44.34
CA GLY A 539 2.08 -10.59 44.89
C GLY A 539 1.16 -11.82 44.74
N ARG A 540 1.03 -12.60 45.83
CA ARG A 540 0.21 -13.84 45.90
C ARG A 540 -1.29 -13.68 45.57
N SER A 541 -1.84 -12.47 45.36
CA SER A 541 -3.27 -12.30 45.05
C SER A 541 -3.59 -12.07 43.56
N TRP A 542 -2.62 -11.72 42.71
CA TRP A 542 -2.90 -11.48 41.27
C TRP A 542 -2.64 -12.74 40.42
N ASN A 543 -1.75 -13.62 40.87
CA ASN A 543 -1.22 -14.72 40.07
C ASN A 543 -2.15 -15.94 39.96
N GLU A 544 -3.11 -16.14 40.85
CA GLU A 544 -4.01 -17.31 40.80
C GLU A 544 -5.33 -17.00 40.07
N ASP A 545 -5.90 -15.79 40.24
CA ASP A 545 -7.17 -15.39 39.62
C ASP A 545 -7.04 -15.09 38.12
N ALA A 546 -5.88 -14.57 37.67
CA ALA A 546 -5.66 -14.29 36.25
C ALA A 546 -5.65 -15.55 35.36
N CYS A 547 -5.39 -16.72 35.95
CA CYS A 547 -5.28 -17.99 35.24
C CYS A 547 -6.51 -18.90 35.45
N SER A 548 -7.55 -18.51 36.21
CA SER A 548 -8.64 -19.41 36.59
C SER A 548 -9.96 -19.23 35.82
N GLU A 549 -10.14 -18.18 35.00
CA GLU A 549 -11.37 -18.03 34.21
C GLU A 549 -11.31 -18.77 32.86
N SER A 550 -11.52 -20.09 32.90
CA SER A 550 -11.97 -20.84 31.72
C SER A 550 -12.69 -22.14 32.09
N ALA A 551 -13.71 -22.10 32.95
CA ALA A 551 -14.73 -23.15 33.03
C ALA A 551 -15.92 -22.69 33.88
N GLN A 552 -17.14 -22.89 33.35
CA GLN A 552 -18.44 -22.88 34.04
C GLN A 552 -19.10 -21.52 34.34
N GLU A 553 -19.95 -21.06 33.42
CA GLU A 553 -21.26 -20.55 33.80
C GLU A 553 -22.34 -21.52 33.31
N SER A 554 -22.61 -22.53 34.14
CA SER A 554 -23.92 -23.17 34.19
C SER A 554 -24.27 -23.42 35.66
N SER A 555 -25.42 -22.87 36.05
CA SER A 555 -26.24 -23.18 37.24
C SER A 555 -26.08 -22.33 38.51
N ASN A 556 -27.17 -21.59 38.76
CA ASN A 556 -27.88 -21.42 40.04
C ASN A 556 -27.10 -21.10 41.32
N GLY A 557 -27.21 -19.83 41.70
CA GLY A 557 -27.80 -19.43 42.99
C GLY A 557 -27.17 -19.97 44.27
N ARG A 558 -26.31 -19.15 44.90
CA ARG A 558 -26.45 -18.79 46.32
C ARG A 558 -25.58 -17.59 46.65
N SER A 559 -26.20 -16.60 47.28
CA SER A 559 -25.54 -15.44 47.86
C SER A 559 -24.61 -15.84 49.00
N SER A 560 -23.34 -15.45 48.91
CA SER A 560 -22.48 -15.28 50.06
C SER A 560 -21.81 -13.91 49.97
N SER A 561 -22.28 -13.00 50.81
CA SER A 561 -21.64 -11.71 51.07
C SER A 561 -20.28 -11.93 51.71
N ILE A 562 -19.21 -11.47 51.05
CA ILE A 562 -17.89 -11.29 51.67
C ILE A 562 -17.61 -9.80 51.67
N THR A 563 -17.63 -9.24 52.87
CA THR A 563 -17.17 -7.89 53.17
C THR A 563 -15.65 -7.86 53.06
N ALA A 564 -15.11 -7.21 52.03
CA ALA A 564 -13.67 -6.95 51.92
C ALA A 564 -13.36 -5.55 52.47
N THR A 565 -12.57 -5.50 53.54
CA THR A 565 -12.03 -4.27 54.11
C THR A 565 -10.89 -3.78 53.22
N ILE A 566 -11.07 -2.65 52.54
CA ILE A 566 -10.01 -2.01 51.75
C ILE A 566 -9.13 -1.20 52.69
N THR A 567 -7.89 -1.64 52.92
CA THR A 567 -6.85 -0.78 53.50
C THR A 567 -6.20 0.03 52.38
N ILE A 568 -6.51 1.32 52.32
CA ILE A 568 -5.83 2.26 51.43
C ILE A 568 -4.51 2.65 52.09
N LEU A 569 -3.38 2.20 51.54
CA LEU A 569 -2.06 2.74 51.84
C LEU A 569 -1.78 3.87 50.84
N ILE A 570 -1.90 5.11 51.31
CA ILE A 570 -1.44 6.30 50.59
C ILE A 570 0.07 6.37 50.77
N PHE A 571 0.84 6.19 49.70
CA PHE A 571 2.25 6.57 49.68
C PHE A 571 2.37 7.95 49.03
N GLU A 572 2.51 8.98 49.87
CA GLU A 572 3.19 10.21 49.47
C GLU A 572 4.69 9.90 49.38
N SER A 573 5.27 10.00 48.18
CA SER A 573 6.72 10.18 48.09
C SER A 573 7.11 10.90 46.81
N LYS A 574 7.77 12.04 47.03
CA LYS A 574 8.48 12.86 46.06
C LYS A 574 9.50 12.04 45.27
N ILE A 575 9.47 12.15 43.95
CA ILE A 575 10.49 11.59 43.07
C ILE A 575 11.74 12.45 43.17
N THR A 576 12.85 11.84 43.63
CA THR A 576 14.20 12.37 43.49
C THR A 576 14.89 11.58 42.39
N VAL A 577 15.26 12.23 41.29
CA VAL A 577 16.00 11.59 40.18
C VAL A 577 17.49 11.63 40.51
N LEU A 578 18.12 10.45 40.56
CA LEU A 578 19.56 10.26 40.68
C LEU A 578 20.08 9.68 39.36
N LEU A 579 20.87 10.46 38.63
CA LEU A 579 21.63 10.01 37.45
C LEU A 579 23.06 9.66 37.88
N PRO A 580 23.57 8.46 37.60
CA PRO A 580 24.98 8.16 37.80
C PRO A 580 25.78 8.54 36.55
N LEU A 581 26.68 9.52 36.68
CA LEU A 581 27.78 9.74 35.74
C LEU A 581 29.08 9.22 36.37
N TYR A 582 29.47 8.00 36.00
CA TYR A 582 30.87 7.57 36.00
C TYR A 582 31.47 8.03 34.66
N GLY A 583 32.60 8.72 34.51
CA GLY A 583 33.64 9.19 35.42
C GLY A 583 34.92 9.36 34.58
N LEU A 584 35.68 10.44 34.75
CA LEU A 584 37.17 10.46 34.69
C LEU A 584 37.73 11.88 34.94
N TYR A 585 38.31 12.05 36.15
CA TYR A 585 39.56 12.76 36.53
C TYR A 585 39.86 14.15 35.89
N ARG A 586 40.27 15.23 36.59
CA ARG A 586 41.13 15.36 37.80
C ARG A 586 41.18 16.85 38.26
N LYS A 587 41.10 17.08 39.58
CA LYS A 587 41.65 18.20 40.41
C LYS A 587 41.24 19.67 40.12
N LEU A 588 40.42 20.27 41.00
CA LEU A 588 40.82 21.31 41.98
C LEU A 588 39.62 21.84 42.82
N SER A 589 39.81 21.85 44.15
CA SER A 589 39.25 22.70 45.23
C SER A 589 37.77 23.17 45.27
N ALA A 590 37.06 22.64 46.28
CA ALA A 590 36.02 23.25 47.15
C ALA A 590 34.69 23.79 46.55
N PRO A 591 33.56 23.65 47.28
CA PRO A 591 32.21 23.69 46.70
C PRO A 591 31.56 25.08 46.77
N TYR A 592 30.90 25.50 45.69
CA TYR A 592 29.81 26.47 45.73
C TYR A 592 28.49 25.71 45.52
N LEU A 593 27.61 25.73 46.52
CA LEU A 593 26.21 25.35 46.35
C LEU A 593 25.50 26.46 45.58
N LEU A 594 25.00 26.17 44.39
CA LEU A 594 24.05 27.02 43.68
C LEU A 594 22.67 26.35 43.73
N PHE A 595 21.75 26.92 44.52
CA PHE A 595 20.33 26.56 44.48
C PHE A 595 19.65 27.40 43.40
N LEU A 596 19.08 26.75 42.38
CA LEU A 596 18.15 27.39 41.45
C LEU A 596 16.78 26.73 41.59
N HIS A 597 15.86 27.52 42.14
CA HIS A 597 14.43 27.27 42.22
C HIS A 597 13.82 27.55 40.84
N PHE A 598 13.02 26.63 40.31
CA PHE A 598 12.07 26.94 39.25
C PHE A 598 10.67 26.52 39.67
N SER A 599 9.82 27.53 39.79
CA SER A 599 8.38 27.45 40.04
C SER A 599 7.67 27.25 38.70
N LEU A 600 6.80 26.25 38.59
CA LEU A 600 5.84 26.13 37.49
C LEU A 600 4.55 26.84 37.91
N LEU A 601 4.15 27.83 37.11
CA LEU A 601 2.76 28.28 36.97
C LEU A 601 2.18 27.61 35.73
#